data_AF-A0A735RIB1-F1
#
_entry.id   AF-A0A735RIB1-F1
#
_cell.length_a   1.000
_cell.length_b   1.000
_cell.length_c   1.000
_cell.angle_alpha   90.00
_cell.angle_beta   90.00
_cell.angle_gamma   90.00
#
_symmetry.space_group_name_H-M   'P 1'
#
loop_
_entity.id
_entity.type
_entity.pdbx_description
1 polymer ?
#
loop_
_entity_poly.entity_id
_entity_poly.type
_entity_poly.pdbx_seq_one_letter_code
_entity_poly.pdbx_strand_id
1 'polypeptide(L)'
;MVTLIKVCMPATALVMLLAGCSSSKEAILPAGGSTMMDLWQHRSGSVQQGMQAREALRRPLTGTEQHGDRSQAESYSRTQESEISQQFPRLPDPDMVMYVYPHLADGSAPVPGYSTVFPFYSRPQYALPGERTEAL
;
A
#
# COMPACT_ATOMS: atom_id res chain seq x y z
N MET A 1 29.41 -41.46 42.58
CA MET A 1 28.57 -41.90 41.44
C MET A 1 27.10 -41.51 41.58
N VAL A 2 26.43 -41.70 42.72
CA VAL A 2 24.98 -41.46 42.89
C VAL A 2 24.58 -39.97 42.84
N THR A 3 25.44 -39.06 43.28
CA THR A 3 25.19 -37.60 43.22
C THR A 3 25.26 -37.03 41.81
N LEU A 4 26.11 -37.61 40.95
CA LEU A 4 26.28 -37.20 39.55
C LEU A 4 25.05 -37.58 38.69
N ILE A 5 24.42 -38.71 39.00
CA ILE A 5 23.18 -39.18 38.35
C ILE A 5 21.97 -38.31 38.74
N LYS A 6 21.90 -37.87 40.02
CA LYS A 6 20.80 -37.04 40.54
C LYS A 6 20.74 -35.62 39.97
N VAL A 7 21.87 -35.06 39.56
CA VAL A 7 21.94 -33.71 38.96
C VAL A 7 21.72 -33.76 37.44
N CYS A 8 22.14 -34.85 36.79
CA CYS A 8 22.02 -35.00 35.34
C CYS A 8 20.57 -35.25 34.88
N MET A 9 19.75 -35.93 35.70
CA MET A 9 18.36 -36.28 35.37
C MET A 9 17.38 -35.09 35.31
N PRO A 10 17.39 -34.09 36.23
CA PRO A 10 16.56 -32.90 36.07
C PRO A 10 17.08 -31.95 34.99
N ALA A 11 18.40 -31.94 34.74
CA ALA A 11 19.01 -31.10 33.71
C ALA A 11 18.59 -31.54 32.29
N THR A 12 18.53 -32.86 32.02
CA THR A 12 18.06 -33.37 30.72
C THR A 12 16.55 -33.17 30.51
N ALA A 13 15.74 -33.27 31.57
CA ALA A 13 14.30 -33.00 31.49
C ALA A 13 13.98 -31.52 31.17
N LEU A 14 14.75 -30.59 31.74
CA LEU A 14 14.61 -29.16 31.45
C LEU A 14 14.99 -28.84 30.00
N VAL A 15 16.05 -29.45 29.46
CA VAL A 15 16.43 -29.26 28.05
C VAL A 15 15.37 -29.79 27.07
N MET A 16 14.68 -30.88 27.38
CA MET A 16 13.57 -31.38 26.55
C MET A 16 12.34 -30.46 26.58
N LEU A 17 12.07 -29.77 27.69
CA LEU A 17 10.96 -28.82 27.79
C LEU A 17 11.19 -27.54 26.98
N LEU A 18 12.45 -27.19 26.68
CA LEU A 18 12.81 -26.09 25.78
C LEU A 18 12.91 -26.51 24.30
N ALA A 19 12.68 -27.79 23.97
CA ALA A 19 12.60 -28.23 22.58
C ALA A 19 11.26 -27.77 21.97
N GLY A 20 11.26 -26.59 21.34
CA GLY A 20 10.12 -26.10 20.59
C GLY A 20 9.85 -26.94 19.34
N CYS A 21 8.57 -27.05 18.93
CA CYS A 21 8.19 -27.58 17.62
C CYS A 21 8.59 -26.58 16.52
N SER A 22 9.86 -26.58 16.12
CA SER A 22 10.29 -25.82 14.95
C SER A 22 9.95 -26.61 13.69
N SER A 23 8.94 -26.17 12.95
CA SER A 23 8.74 -26.67 11.59
C SER A 23 9.89 -26.19 10.70
N SER A 24 10.50 -27.08 9.91
CA SER A 24 11.62 -26.72 9.06
C SER A 24 11.15 -25.99 7.81
N LYS A 25 11.96 -25.03 7.31
CA LYS A 25 11.65 -24.30 6.07
C LYS A 25 11.35 -25.26 4.92
N GLU A 26 12.10 -26.34 4.79
CA GLU A 26 11.88 -27.31 3.71
C GLU A 26 10.59 -28.13 3.87
N ALA A 27 10.09 -28.30 5.10
CA ALA A 27 8.78 -28.89 5.34
C ALA A 27 7.63 -27.93 4.98
N ILE A 28 7.85 -26.62 4.93
CA ILE A 28 6.81 -25.61 4.63
C ILE A 28 6.92 -25.06 3.20
N LEU A 29 8.13 -24.81 2.70
CA LEU A 29 8.45 -24.18 1.42
C LEU A 29 9.77 -24.75 0.87
N PRO A 30 9.73 -25.93 0.22
CA PRO A 30 10.94 -26.56 -0.33
C PRO A 30 11.58 -25.66 -1.40
N ALA A 31 12.88 -25.39 -1.27
CA ALA A 31 13.60 -24.58 -2.23
C ALA A 31 13.84 -25.33 -3.55
N GLY A 32 13.24 -24.85 -4.64
CA GLY A 32 13.53 -25.29 -6.01
C GLY A 32 12.80 -26.55 -6.48
N GLY A 33 12.45 -26.59 -7.78
CA GLY A 33 11.89 -27.78 -8.45
C GLY A 33 10.36 -27.85 -8.58
N SER A 34 9.61 -26.96 -7.93
CA SER A 34 8.15 -26.87 -8.08
C SER A 34 7.72 -25.44 -8.39
N THR A 35 6.70 -25.29 -9.24
CA THR A 35 6.11 -23.98 -9.49
C THR A 35 5.25 -23.55 -8.29
N MET A 36 5.06 -22.25 -8.09
CA MET A 36 4.17 -21.75 -7.02
C MET A 36 2.75 -22.32 -7.15
N MET A 37 2.31 -22.60 -8.38
CA MET A 37 1.02 -23.21 -8.67
C MET A 37 0.94 -24.66 -8.18
N ASP A 38 1.97 -25.48 -8.42
CA ASP A 38 2.02 -26.87 -7.93
C ASP A 38 2.00 -26.92 -6.41
N LEU A 39 2.76 -26.02 -5.76
CA LEU A 39 2.77 -25.89 -4.30
C LEU A 39 1.40 -25.52 -3.74
N TRP A 40 0.67 -24.62 -4.42
CA TRP A 40 -0.67 -24.23 -4.02
C TRP A 40 -1.65 -25.39 -4.12
N GLN A 41 -1.69 -26.08 -5.27
CA GLN A 41 -2.63 -27.19 -5.50
C GLN A 41 -2.36 -28.38 -4.58
N HIS A 42 -1.10 -28.67 -4.27
CA HIS A 42 -0.74 -29.84 -3.46
C HIS A 42 -0.88 -29.61 -1.94
N ARG A 43 -0.74 -28.36 -1.48
CA ARG A 43 -0.88 -28.01 -0.04
C ARG A 43 -2.23 -27.41 0.32
N SER A 44 -2.99 -26.87 -0.63
CA SER A 44 -4.38 -26.56 -0.40
C SER A 44 -5.11 -27.90 -0.24
N GLY A 45 -5.43 -28.28 1.00
CA GLY A 45 -6.37 -29.39 1.24
C GLY A 45 -7.69 -29.16 0.48
N SER A 46 -8.55 -30.17 0.45
CA SER A 46 -9.83 -30.02 -0.25
C SER A 46 -10.59 -28.78 0.24
N VAL A 47 -11.41 -28.17 -0.61
CA VAL A 47 -12.19 -26.98 -0.25
C VAL A 47 -12.98 -27.24 1.05
N GLN A 48 -13.53 -28.44 1.23
CA GLN A 48 -14.16 -28.84 2.50
C GLN A 48 -13.20 -28.86 3.70
N GLN A 49 -12.00 -29.42 3.58
CA GLN A 49 -11.02 -29.43 4.68
C GLN A 49 -10.57 -28.00 5.03
N GLY A 50 -10.36 -27.15 4.03
CA GLY A 50 -10.03 -25.74 4.23
C GLY A 50 -11.16 -24.95 4.91
N MET A 51 -12.41 -25.22 4.55
CA MET A 51 -13.59 -24.62 5.19
C MET A 51 -13.76 -25.09 6.64
N GLN A 52 -13.57 -26.38 6.92
CA GLN A 52 -13.66 -26.92 8.29
C GLN A 52 -12.53 -26.39 9.19
N ALA A 53 -11.29 -26.33 8.69
CA ALA A 53 -10.18 -25.75 9.44
C ALA A 53 -10.39 -24.24 9.71
N ARG A 54 -10.95 -23.52 8.74
CA ARG A 54 -11.32 -22.10 8.91
C ARG A 54 -12.41 -21.92 9.94
N GLU A 55 -13.43 -22.77 9.94
CA GLU A 55 -14.53 -22.69 10.90
C GLU A 55 -14.06 -23.05 12.31
N ALA A 56 -13.19 -24.05 12.46
CA ALA A 56 -12.60 -24.42 13.75
C ALA A 56 -11.71 -23.30 14.34
N LEU A 57 -11.08 -22.49 13.49
CA LEU A 57 -10.26 -21.34 13.89
C LEU A 57 -11.05 -20.02 13.95
N ARG A 58 -12.34 -20.03 13.61
CA ARG A 58 -13.15 -18.83 13.55
C ARG A 58 -13.55 -18.41 14.97
N ARG A 59 -13.09 -17.23 15.38
CA ARG A 59 -13.67 -16.54 16.54
C ARG A 59 -15.07 -16.04 16.17
N PRO A 60 -16.10 -16.22 17.02
CA PRO A 60 -17.40 -15.62 16.79
C PRO A 60 -17.27 -14.10 16.78
N LEU A 61 -17.90 -13.46 15.79
CA LEU A 61 -18.00 -12.00 15.73
C LEU A 61 -18.81 -11.51 16.92
N THR A 62 -18.35 -10.46 17.57
CA THR A 62 -19.11 -9.73 18.59
C THR A 62 -20.32 -9.04 17.96
N GLY A 63 -21.36 -8.74 18.72
CA GLY A 63 -22.59 -8.12 18.19
C GLY A 63 -22.35 -6.79 17.45
N THR A 64 -21.31 -6.05 17.87
CA THR A 64 -20.81 -4.83 17.20
C THR A 64 -20.15 -5.13 15.85
N GLU A 65 -19.39 -6.22 15.74
CA GLU A 65 -18.75 -6.64 14.49
C GLU A 65 -19.78 -7.25 13.51
N GLN A 66 -20.81 -7.93 14.02
CA GLN A 66 -21.88 -8.52 13.19
C GLN A 66 -22.77 -7.48 12.53
N HIS A 67 -23.06 -6.36 13.20
CA HIS A 67 -23.82 -5.28 12.60
C HIS A 67 -23.04 -4.53 11.51
N GLY A 68 -21.72 -4.77 11.43
CA GLY A 68 -20.81 -3.90 10.69
C GLY A 68 -20.81 -2.53 11.33
N ASP A 69 -19.65 -1.89 11.42
CA ASP A 69 -19.64 -0.46 11.71
C ASP A 69 -20.12 0.27 10.43
N ARG A 70 -21.44 0.22 10.18
CA ARG A 70 -22.08 0.88 9.03
C ARG A 70 -21.75 2.36 9.00
N SER A 71 -21.55 2.96 10.18
CA SER A 71 -21.11 4.35 10.31
C SER A 71 -19.68 4.55 9.78
N GLN A 72 -18.75 3.64 10.06
CA GLN A 72 -17.37 3.71 9.54
C GLN A 72 -17.26 3.38 8.05
N ALA A 73 -18.11 2.47 7.54
CA ALA A 73 -18.22 2.19 6.11
C ALA A 73 -18.79 3.40 5.33
N GLU A 74 -19.76 4.12 5.89
CA GLU A 74 -20.32 5.36 5.31
C GLU A 74 -19.35 6.54 5.42
N SER A 75 -18.50 6.57 6.45
CA SER A 75 -17.53 7.65 6.72
C SER A 75 -16.41 7.78 5.67
N TYR A 76 -16.07 6.70 4.95
CA TYR A 76 -14.85 6.67 4.14
C TYR A 76 -14.99 7.32 2.76
N SER A 77 -16.18 7.80 2.38
CA SER A 77 -16.43 8.26 1.01
C SER A 77 -17.01 9.67 0.85
N ARG A 78 -17.66 10.23 1.87
CA ARG A 78 -18.25 11.59 1.82
C ARG A 78 -18.77 12.01 3.20
N THR A 79 -18.22 13.07 3.77
CA THR A 79 -18.88 13.84 4.84
C THR A 79 -19.27 15.21 4.30
N GLN A 80 -20.25 15.88 4.93
CA GLN A 80 -20.64 17.24 4.52
C GLN A 80 -19.45 18.22 4.59
N GLU A 81 -18.51 17.97 5.50
CA GLU A 81 -17.27 18.72 5.68
C GLU A 81 -16.23 18.44 4.60
N SER A 82 -16.14 17.20 4.10
CA SER A 82 -15.18 16.82 3.06
C SER A 82 -15.59 17.31 1.67
N GLU A 83 -16.87 17.59 1.41
CA GLU A 83 -17.34 18.11 0.12
C GLU A 83 -16.83 19.52 -0.19
N ILE A 84 -16.54 20.32 0.84
CA ILE A 84 -16.07 21.70 0.68
C ILE A 84 -14.54 21.73 0.48
N SER A 85 -13.85 20.67 0.91
CA SER A 85 -12.39 20.57 0.87
C SER A 85 -11.92 20.00 -0.47
N GLN A 86 -11.22 20.81 -1.26
CA GLN A 86 -10.67 20.36 -2.54
C GLN A 86 -9.52 19.36 -2.30
N GLN A 87 -9.82 18.05 -2.39
CA GLN A 87 -8.86 16.97 -2.11
C GLN A 87 -7.60 17.01 -2.99
N PHE A 88 -7.71 17.61 -4.18
CA PHE A 88 -6.62 17.79 -5.12
C PHE A 88 -6.46 19.29 -5.43
N PRO A 89 -5.64 20.04 -4.68
CA PRO A 89 -5.37 21.44 -4.96
C PRO A 89 -4.58 21.58 -6.27
N ARG A 90 -4.68 22.74 -6.93
CA ARG A 90 -3.91 23.00 -8.16
C ARG A 90 -2.47 23.34 -7.80
N LEU A 91 -1.53 22.90 -8.64
CA LEU A 91 -0.13 23.28 -8.52
C LEU A 91 0.09 24.69 -9.10
N PRO A 92 1.02 25.49 -8.55
CA PRO A 92 1.39 26.77 -9.15
C PRO A 92 1.91 26.59 -10.58
N ASP A 93 1.40 27.41 -11.49
CA ASP A 93 1.83 27.45 -12.90
C ASP A 93 2.49 28.81 -13.14
N PRO A 94 3.83 28.87 -13.33
CA PRO A 94 4.52 30.13 -13.56
C PRO A 94 4.20 30.69 -14.94
N ASP A 95 4.02 32.01 -15.02
CA ASP A 95 3.87 32.71 -16.29
C ASP A 95 5.23 32.92 -16.96
N MET A 96 5.31 32.62 -18.25
CA MET A 96 6.47 32.83 -19.10
C MET A 96 6.29 34.06 -19.97
N VAL A 97 7.38 34.81 -20.17
CA VAL A 97 7.38 35.98 -21.05
C VAL A 97 8.17 35.66 -22.31
N MET A 98 7.55 35.83 -23.47
CA MET A 98 8.21 35.75 -24.77
C MET A 98 8.31 37.14 -25.39
N TYR A 99 9.50 37.48 -25.88
CA TYR A 99 9.72 38.67 -26.70
C TYR A 99 9.64 38.30 -28.18
N VAL A 100 8.77 38.99 -28.91
CA VAL A 100 8.64 38.88 -30.36
C VAL A 100 9.45 40.02 -30.99
N TYR A 101 10.48 39.68 -31.76
CA TYR A 101 11.31 40.66 -32.46
C TYR A 101 10.51 41.33 -33.59
N PRO A 102 10.68 42.64 -33.86
CA PRO A 102 10.04 43.32 -34.98
C PRO A 102 10.31 42.63 -36.32
N HIS A 103 9.29 42.33 -37.09
CA HIS A 103 9.43 41.62 -38.37
C HIS A 103 8.38 42.05 -39.37
N LEU A 104 8.54 41.64 -40.63
CA LEU A 104 7.52 41.82 -41.66
C LEU A 104 6.63 40.57 -41.69
N ALA A 105 5.34 40.71 -41.37
CA ALA A 105 4.34 39.68 -41.61
C ALA A 105 3.87 39.74 -43.07
N ASP A 106 3.62 38.57 -43.66
CA ASP A 106 3.14 38.42 -45.05
C ASP A 106 3.94 39.24 -46.08
N GLY A 107 5.25 39.39 -45.83
CA GLY A 107 6.21 40.06 -46.71
C GLY A 107 6.08 41.57 -46.83
N SER A 108 5.13 42.23 -46.15
CA SER A 108 4.90 43.67 -46.34
C SER A 108 4.40 44.42 -45.10
N ALA A 109 3.70 43.76 -44.17
CA ALA A 109 3.13 44.43 -43.01
C ALA A 109 4.15 44.47 -41.86
N PRO A 110 4.58 45.66 -41.38
CA PRO A 110 5.48 45.75 -40.26
C PRO A 110 4.77 45.37 -38.95
N VAL A 111 5.29 44.37 -38.26
CA VAL A 111 4.88 43.98 -36.91
C VAL A 111 5.90 44.56 -35.92
N PRO A 112 5.48 45.39 -34.95
CA PRO A 112 6.39 45.95 -33.95
C PRO A 112 6.86 44.86 -32.99
N GLY A 113 7.94 45.14 -32.26
CA GLY A 113 8.39 44.26 -31.19
C GLY A 113 7.50 44.40 -29.96
N TYR A 114 7.11 43.28 -29.35
CA TYR A 114 6.31 43.27 -28.13
C TYR A 114 6.63 42.05 -27.27
N SER A 115 6.31 42.15 -25.99
CA SER A 115 6.39 41.02 -25.06
C SER A 115 4.99 40.48 -24.83
N THR A 116 4.86 39.15 -24.80
CA THR A 116 3.61 38.45 -24.49
C THR A 116 3.83 37.49 -23.33
N VAL A 117 2.78 37.24 -22.55
CA VAL A 117 2.80 36.35 -21.38
C VAL A 117 1.94 35.13 -21.67
N PHE A 118 2.42 33.95 -21.33
CA PHE A 118 1.71 32.68 -21.50
C PHE A 118 2.07 31.69 -20.38
N PRO A 119 1.17 30.77 -20.01
CA PRO A 119 1.44 29.80 -18.94
C PRO A 119 2.56 28.83 -19.33
N PHE A 120 3.34 28.37 -18.35
CA PHE A 120 4.40 27.38 -18.57
C PHE A 120 3.80 26.00 -18.93
N TYR A 121 2.70 25.61 -18.30
CA TYR A 121 2.02 24.34 -18.60
C TYR A 121 0.85 24.53 -19.58
N SER A 122 0.61 23.52 -20.42
CA SER A 122 -0.52 23.50 -21.37
C SER A 122 -1.87 23.22 -20.72
N ARG A 123 -1.85 22.67 -19.49
CA ARG A 123 -3.03 22.29 -18.72
C ARG A 123 -2.74 22.48 -17.23
N PRO A 124 -3.76 22.85 -16.42
CA PRO A 124 -3.61 22.93 -14.98
C PRO A 124 -3.26 21.54 -14.40
N GLN A 125 -2.20 21.50 -13.60
CA GLN A 125 -1.78 20.31 -12.88
C GLN A 125 -2.37 20.32 -11.47
N TYR A 126 -2.72 19.14 -10.97
CA TYR A 126 -3.24 18.97 -9.62
C TYR A 126 -2.21 18.25 -8.76
N ALA A 127 -2.02 18.73 -7.54
CA ALA A 127 -1.13 18.13 -6.57
C ALA A 127 -1.76 16.87 -5.97
N LEU A 128 -0.94 15.83 -5.80
CA LEU A 128 -1.32 14.64 -5.07
C LEU A 128 -1.31 14.89 -3.55
N PRO A 129 -2.02 14.09 -2.74
CA PRO A 129 -2.00 14.23 -1.30
C PRO A 129 -0.57 14.14 -0.75
N GLY A 130 -0.14 15.18 -0.04
CA GLY A 130 1.21 15.29 0.54
C GLY A 130 2.24 16.04 -0.32
N GLU A 131 1.90 16.44 -1.55
CA GLU A 131 2.74 17.34 -2.34
C GLU A 131 2.62 18.80 -1.89
N ARG A 132 3.69 19.58 -2.08
CA ARG A 132 3.72 21.00 -1.73
C ARG A 132 3.05 21.82 -2.83
N THR A 133 2.21 22.78 -2.45
CA THR A 133 1.44 23.63 -3.37
C THR A 133 1.95 25.07 -3.44
N GLU A 134 3.08 25.38 -2.82
CA GLU A 134 3.66 26.73 -2.77
C GLU A 134 4.71 26.94 -3.87
N ALA A 135 4.69 28.14 -4.47
CA ALA A 135 5.74 28.58 -5.39
C ALA A 135 6.98 29.00 -4.57
N LEU A 136 8.17 28.64 -5.06
CA LEU A 136 9.46 29.01 -4.46
C LEU A 136 9.74 30.51 -4.56
#